data_AF-A0A7S1H8V9-F1
#
_entry.id   AF-A0A7S1H8V9-F1
#
_cell.length_a   1.000
_cell.length_b   1.000
_cell.length_c   1.000
_cell.angle_alpha   90.00
_cell.angle_beta   90.00
_cell.angle_gamma   90.00
#
_symmetry.space_group_name_H-M   'P 1'
#
loop_
_entity.id
_entity.type
_entity.pdbx_description
1 polymer ?
#
loop_
_entity_poly.entity_id
_entity_poly.type
_entity_poly.pdbx_seq_one_letter_code
_entity_poly.pdbx_strand_id
1 'polypeptide(L)'
;DCLALADFCLEMTGHGNRGVSESALDFWDELQCLEMDKRHESLRAPVYARLVEVLVGCARYPAHVVDCEEDEEDLDDFNLYRRRVEEGLLNCACSLKGHSLTLLCGLLAKHAGDWHHTEAVLFSMHCVAGEILTLPAVSERNLILSNVTTLFTSYVFPGALPAHELVHRGSLRVVEAYCKCVQQNLSLVEPGLGYILPKLSEGKLSQHAAKAFAGVCTKGHECLRKEGMMGTVIDAVTSRYGAIGREPMETSVQALGRVLSSFDPPAMMSELERLTAPFVERLRAAADGARTSFVSAAVLSEVAFLVTLLGSAIRFVEPRDVPAGQHHPVAVAVGNAWPVLEAVCGKFGGDPSITDAMQGLIVKAIRQAKADASPLLLNMMQATTSSFRTTRAASCLEAVGVAVEVFGQAQGGASTFGGIFGDVSGAAFEAIQSSGVDAHPEVITAYFDMSYRYLLFCTDGILPHPSFPAALDLSLACLPLKEKDPLRAV
;
A
#
# COMPACT_ATOMS: atom_id res chain seq x y z
N ASP A 1 3.40 39.13 -33.18
CA ASP A 1 4.67 38.42 -32.92
C ASP A 1 4.53 37.30 -31.88
N CYS A 2 3.97 37.53 -30.68
CA CYS A 2 3.85 36.45 -29.66
C CYS A 2 2.98 35.24 -30.06
N LEU A 3 1.93 35.43 -30.88
CA LEU A 3 1.10 34.30 -31.35
C LEU A 3 1.84 33.40 -32.33
N ALA A 4 2.62 33.99 -33.24
CA ALA A 4 3.45 33.24 -34.18
C ALA A 4 4.55 32.45 -33.45
N LEU A 5 5.10 33.01 -32.36
CA LEU A 5 6.02 32.28 -31.50
C LEU A 5 5.34 31.08 -30.82
N ALA A 6 4.13 31.26 -30.27
CA ALA A 6 3.40 30.15 -29.65
C ALA A 6 3.02 29.05 -30.66
N ASP A 7 2.64 29.41 -31.89
CA ASP A 7 2.39 28.45 -32.97
C ASP A 7 3.67 27.71 -33.37
N PHE A 8 4.80 28.41 -33.48
CA PHE A 8 6.10 27.79 -33.72
C PHE A 8 6.49 26.84 -32.58
N CYS A 9 6.30 27.24 -31.32
CA CYS A 9 6.56 26.38 -30.17
C CYS A 9 5.65 25.14 -30.17
N LEU A 10 4.38 25.23 -30.60
CA LEU A 10 3.50 24.07 -30.75
C LEU A 10 4.04 23.07 -31.78
N GLU A 11 4.52 23.56 -32.93
CA GLU A 11 5.14 22.71 -33.96
C GLU A 11 6.42 22.04 -33.44
N MET A 12 7.24 22.79 -32.71
CA MET A 12 8.47 22.28 -32.11
C MET A 12 8.19 21.23 -31.03
N THR A 13 7.16 21.43 -30.19
CA THR A 13 6.71 20.40 -29.24
C THR A 13 6.25 19.15 -29.97
N GLY A 14 5.59 19.25 -31.12
CA GLY A 14 5.19 18.09 -31.93
C GLY A 14 6.31 17.43 -32.74
N HIS A 15 7.55 17.91 -32.63
CA HIS A 15 8.64 17.44 -33.47
C HIS A 15 9.08 16.01 -33.11
N GLY A 16 9.40 15.21 -34.13
CA GLY A 16 9.78 13.78 -33.95
C GLY A 16 11.11 13.56 -33.21
N ASN A 17 11.96 14.58 -33.12
CA ASN A 17 13.16 14.56 -32.28
C ASN A 17 12.81 15.02 -30.85
N ARG A 18 12.96 14.11 -29.88
CA ARG A 18 12.60 14.34 -28.47
C ARG A 18 13.34 15.53 -27.83
N GLY A 19 14.63 15.74 -28.14
CA GLY A 19 15.38 16.87 -27.59
C GLY A 19 14.87 18.23 -28.08
N VAL A 20 14.36 18.27 -29.32
CA VAL A 20 13.71 19.47 -29.87
C VAL A 20 12.37 19.71 -29.19
N SER A 21 11.57 18.65 -29.03
CA SER A 21 10.28 18.73 -28.35
C SER A 21 10.42 19.15 -26.90
N GLU A 22 11.36 18.54 -26.17
CA GLU A 22 11.65 18.83 -24.77
C GLU A 22 12.08 20.28 -24.55
N SER A 23 12.97 20.81 -25.40
CA SER A 23 13.39 22.21 -25.33
C SER A 23 12.22 23.18 -25.55
N ALA A 24 11.22 22.78 -26.35
CA ALA A 24 10.02 23.59 -26.57
C ALA A 24 9.04 23.54 -25.40
N LEU A 25 9.16 22.58 -24.48
CA LEU A 25 8.30 22.49 -23.29
C LEU A 25 8.55 23.62 -22.29
N ASP A 26 9.78 24.14 -22.24
CA ASP A 26 10.16 25.25 -21.36
C ASP A 26 9.34 26.52 -21.67
N PHE A 27 9.01 26.74 -22.94
CA PHE A 27 8.12 27.85 -23.33
C PHE A 27 6.73 27.74 -22.66
N TRP A 28 6.18 26.54 -22.55
CA TRP A 28 4.86 26.34 -21.95
C TRP A 28 4.88 26.54 -20.43
N ASP A 29 6.00 26.19 -19.79
CA ASP A 29 6.22 26.45 -18.36
C ASP A 29 6.34 27.96 -18.11
N GLU A 30 7.14 28.67 -18.90
CA GLU A 30 7.25 30.13 -18.80
C GLU A 30 5.91 30.82 -19.06
N LEU A 31 5.13 30.34 -20.04
CA LEU A 31 3.80 30.87 -20.30
C LEU A 31 2.88 30.66 -19.08
N GLN A 32 3.04 29.56 -18.33
CA GLN A 32 2.25 29.33 -17.12
C GLN A 32 2.56 30.27 -15.97
N CYS A 33 3.78 30.82 -15.90
CA CYS A 33 4.14 31.83 -14.90
C CYS A 33 3.40 33.17 -15.09
N LEU A 34 2.80 33.41 -16.25
CA LEU A 34 2.02 34.63 -16.51
C LEU A 34 0.56 34.46 -16.06
N GLU A 35 -0.02 35.46 -15.41
CA GLU A 35 -1.44 35.41 -15.03
C GLU A 35 -2.36 35.27 -16.25
N MET A 36 -3.38 34.40 -16.14
CA MET A 36 -4.26 34.04 -17.27
C MET A 36 -4.96 35.23 -17.93
N ASP A 37 -5.34 36.24 -17.15
CA ASP A 37 -6.00 37.47 -17.59
C ASP A 37 -5.05 38.38 -18.38
N LYS A 38 -3.74 38.34 -18.11
CA LYS A 38 -2.70 39.06 -18.84
C LYS A 38 -2.35 38.41 -20.19
N ARG A 39 -2.72 37.14 -20.40
CA ARG A 39 -2.48 36.43 -21.66
C ARG A 39 -3.47 36.85 -22.74
N HIS A 40 -3.02 36.85 -23.98
CA HIS A 40 -3.91 36.94 -25.15
C HIS A 40 -4.94 35.79 -25.12
N GLU A 41 -6.17 36.02 -25.57
CA GLU A 41 -7.27 35.04 -25.49
C GLU A 41 -6.91 33.69 -26.13
N SER A 42 -6.25 33.72 -27.29
CA SER A 42 -5.75 32.52 -27.98
C SER A 42 -4.70 31.73 -27.19
N LEU A 43 -3.96 32.38 -26.29
CA LEU A 43 -2.93 31.78 -25.42
C LEU A 43 -3.50 31.30 -24.07
N ARG A 44 -4.82 31.30 -23.92
CA ARG A 44 -5.54 30.69 -22.79
C ARG A 44 -5.99 29.29 -23.21
N ALA A 45 -7.23 28.90 -22.92
CA ALA A 45 -7.75 27.57 -23.23
C ALA A 45 -7.50 27.08 -24.68
N PRO A 46 -7.60 27.90 -25.75
CA PRO A 46 -7.44 27.39 -27.12
C PRO A 46 -6.06 26.79 -27.42
N VAL A 47 -4.97 27.42 -26.98
CA VAL A 47 -3.61 26.89 -27.20
C VAL A 47 -3.37 25.60 -26.42
N TYR A 48 -3.85 25.53 -25.17
CA TYR A 48 -3.71 24.33 -24.34
C TYR A 48 -4.55 23.17 -24.87
N ALA A 49 -5.72 23.44 -25.47
CA ALA A 49 -6.51 22.38 -26.12
C ALA A 49 -5.76 21.75 -27.30
N ARG A 50 -5.05 22.55 -28.11
CA ARG A 50 -4.16 22.06 -29.17
C ARG A 50 -2.95 21.33 -28.60
N LEU A 51 -2.35 21.88 -27.54
CA LEU A 51 -1.19 21.31 -26.88
C LEU A 51 -1.47 19.91 -26.31
N VAL A 52 -2.67 19.66 -25.77
CA VAL A 52 -3.06 18.31 -25.32
C VAL A 52 -2.94 17.28 -26.44
N GLU A 53 -3.43 17.56 -27.65
CA GLU A 53 -3.34 16.62 -28.77
C GLU A 53 -1.88 16.36 -29.17
N VAL A 54 -1.05 17.41 -29.17
CA VAL A 54 0.39 17.30 -29.43
C VAL A 54 1.09 16.45 -28.37
N LEU A 55 0.87 16.73 -27.09
CA LEU A 55 1.49 16.01 -25.97
C LEU A 55 1.05 14.55 -25.89
N VAL A 56 -0.21 14.24 -26.20
CA VAL A 56 -0.67 12.85 -26.34
C VAL A 56 0.10 12.15 -27.47
N GLY A 57 0.35 12.84 -28.58
CA GLY A 57 1.22 12.34 -29.65
C GLY A 57 2.65 12.09 -29.18
N CYS A 58 3.22 13.00 -28.40
CA CYS A 58 4.55 12.85 -27.80
C CYS A 58 4.64 11.68 -26.81
N ALA A 59 3.57 11.40 -26.06
CA ALA A 59 3.50 10.30 -25.10
C ALA A 59 3.28 8.93 -25.76
N ARG A 60 3.07 8.88 -27.08
CA ARG A 60 2.82 7.66 -27.83
C ARG A 60 4.09 6.81 -27.91
N TYR A 61 3.96 5.53 -27.58
CA TYR A 61 5.03 4.57 -27.86
C TYR A 61 5.39 4.56 -29.36
N PRO A 62 6.67 4.47 -29.71
CA PRO A 62 7.09 4.34 -31.10
C PRO A 62 6.42 3.15 -31.80
N ALA A 63 6.16 3.25 -33.11
CA ALA A 63 5.48 2.20 -33.87
C ALA A 63 6.29 0.90 -34.00
N HIS A 64 7.61 0.95 -33.79
CA HIS A 64 8.45 -0.25 -33.74
C HIS A 64 8.26 -1.03 -32.43
N VAL A 65 7.70 -0.40 -31.39
CA VAL A 65 7.38 -1.06 -30.14
C VAL A 65 6.22 -2.01 -30.38
N VAL A 66 6.49 -3.31 -30.39
CA VAL A 66 5.47 -4.35 -30.57
C VAL A 66 5.12 -5.01 -29.24
N ASP A 67 6.09 -5.16 -28.34
CA ASP A 67 5.93 -5.83 -27.04
C ASP A 67 6.74 -5.14 -25.92
N CYS A 68 6.51 -5.56 -24.67
CA CYS A 68 7.13 -4.98 -23.46
C CYS A 68 8.58 -5.46 -23.20
N GLU A 69 9.28 -6.02 -24.18
CA GLU A 69 10.59 -6.71 -24.02
C GLU A 69 11.72 -6.09 -24.87
N GLU A 70 11.54 -4.85 -25.32
CA GLU A 70 12.53 -4.12 -26.12
C GLU A 70 13.65 -3.50 -25.26
N ASP A 71 14.76 -3.09 -25.91
CA ASP A 71 15.99 -2.60 -25.27
C ASP A 71 15.70 -1.62 -24.11
N GLU A 72 16.12 -2.02 -22.90
CA GLU A 72 15.77 -1.32 -21.64
C GLU A 72 16.24 0.15 -21.63
N GLU A 73 17.38 0.45 -22.27
CA GLU A 73 17.96 1.80 -22.32
C GLU A 73 17.09 2.79 -23.12
N ASP A 74 16.61 2.41 -24.32
CA ASP A 74 15.75 3.26 -25.16
C ASP A 74 14.37 3.49 -24.52
N LEU A 75 13.90 2.51 -23.77
CA LEU A 75 12.65 2.58 -23.02
C LEU A 75 12.77 3.50 -21.80
N ASP A 76 13.91 3.47 -21.10
CA ASP A 76 14.19 4.35 -19.97
C ASP A 76 14.29 5.82 -20.39
N ASP A 77 15.01 6.10 -21.49
CA ASP A 77 15.06 7.44 -22.07
C ASP A 77 13.67 7.93 -22.51
N PHE A 78 12.85 7.04 -23.09
CA PHE A 78 11.46 7.37 -23.40
C PHE A 78 10.63 7.65 -22.16
N ASN A 79 10.78 6.85 -21.09
CA ASN A 79 10.05 7.03 -19.85
C ASN A 79 10.45 8.33 -19.14
N LEU A 80 11.73 8.72 -19.20
CA LEU A 80 12.21 10.01 -18.70
C LEU A 80 11.55 11.16 -19.47
N TYR A 81 11.54 11.07 -20.80
CA TYR A 81 10.85 12.04 -21.65
C TYR A 81 9.34 12.11 -21.36
N ARG A 82 8.67 10.98 -21.11
CA ARG A 82 7.25 10.97 -20.72
C ARG A 82 6.97 11.71 -19.41
N ARG A 83 7.92 11.75 -18.46
CA ARG A 83 7.77 12.56 -17.23
C ARG A 83 7.76 14.05 -17.56
N ARG A 84 8.57 14.49 -18.52
CA ARG A 84 8.54 15.87 -19.01
C ARG A 84 7.23 16.18 -19.74
N VAL A 85 6.71 15.25 -20.54
CA VAL A 85 5.39 15.39 -21.18
C VAL A 85 4.26 15.47 -20.15
N GLU A 86 4.37 14.72 -19.04
CA GLU A 86 3.42 14.77 -17.92
C GLU A 86 3.33 16.18 -17.30
N GLU A 87 4.45 16.87 -17.11
CA GLU A 87 4.46 18.27 -16.64
C GLU A 87 3.70 19.20 -17.60
N GLY A 88 3.92 19.04 -18.90
CA GLY A 88 3.16 19.75 -19.93
C GLY A 88 1.65 19.45 -19.90
N LEU A 89 1.27 18.20 -19.62
CA LEU A 89 -0.14 17.80 -19.49
C LEU A 89 -0.77 18.38 -18.22
N LEU A 90 -0.02 18.46 -17.12
CA LEU A 90 -0.48 19.13 -15.89
C LEU A 90 -0.71 20.63 -16.14
N ASN A 91 0.18 21.29 -16.88
CA ASN A 91 -0.04 22.67 -17.31
C ASN A 91 -1.34 22.81 -18.11
N CYS A 92 -1.59 21.90 -19.07
CA CYS A 92 -2.86 21.86 -19.79
C CYS A 92 -4.06 21.68 -18.84
N ALA A 93 -3.96 20.80 -17.85
CA ALA A 93 -5.02 20.54 -16.88
C ALA A 93 -5.33 21.76 -16.01
N CYS A 94 -4.32 22.52 -15.57
CA CYS A 94 -4.50 23.77 -14.83
C CYS A 94 -5.30 24.81 -15.63
N SER A 95 -5.01 24.94 -16.93
CA SER A 95 -5.67 25.92 -17.80
C SER A 95 -7.05 25.47 -18.30
N LEU A 96 -7.22 24.18 -18.58
CA LEU A 96 -8.46 23.61 -19.15
C LEU A 96 -9.42 23.06 -18.09
N LYS A 97 -8.94 22.77 -16.89
CA LYS A 97 -9.72 22.17 -15.79
C LYS A 97 -10.38 20.86 -16.24
N GLY A 98 -11.64 20.61 -15.88
CA GLY A 98 -12.37 19.40 -16.25
C GLY A 98 -12.53 19.21 -17.77
N HIS A 99 -12.39 20.26 -18.58
CA HIS A 99 -12.43 20.14 -20.04
C HIS A 99 -11.22 19.38 -20.61
N SER A 100 -10.10 19.31 -19.90
CA SER A 100 -8.96 18.47 -20.28
C SER A 100 -9.38 17.01 -20.43
N LEU A 101 -10.13 16.48 -19.45
CA LEU A 101 -10.66 15.12 -19.49
C LEU A 101 -11.66 14.93 -20.63
N THR A 102 -12.51 15.94 -20.92
CA THR A 102 -13.42 15.89 -22.06
C THR A 102 -12.66 15.71 -23.39
N LEU A 103 -11.58 16.46 -23.59
CA LEU A 103 -10.74 16.34 -24.78
C LEU A 103 -10.09 14.96 -24.87
N LEU A 104 -9.53 14.47 -23.76
CA LEU A 104 -8.92 13.14 -23.70
C LEU A 104 -9.93 12.02 -24.00
N CYS A 105 -11.16 12.12 -23.48
CA CYS A 105 -12.24 11.18 -23.83
C CYS A 105 -12.57 11.23 -25.33
N GLY A 106 -12.56 12.42 -25.94
CA GLY A 106 -12.74 12.58 -27.38
C GLY A 106 -11.62 11.93 -28.20
N LEU A 107 -10.36 12.09 -27.77
CA LEU A 107 -9.21 11.45 -28.40
C LEU A 107 -9.26 9.92 -28.25
N LEU A 108 -9.67 9.42 -27.08
CA LEU A 108 -9.87 7.99 -26.87
C LEU A 108 -10.91 7.43 -27.85
N ALA A 109 -12.06 8.10 -27.99
CA ALA A 109 -13.11 7.69 -28.91
C ALA A 109 -12.65 7.69 -30.38
N LYS A 110 -11.84 8.68 -30.77
CA LYS A 110 -11.27 8.82 -32.12
C LYS A 110 -10.25 7.73 -32.45
N HIS A 111 -9.49 7.26 -31.46
CA HIS A 111 -8.34 6.38 -31.65
C HIS A 111 -8.46 5.00 -30.97
N ALA A 112 -9.67 4.59 -30.58
CA ALA A 112 -9.91 3.35 -29.83
C ALA A 112 -9.42 2.06 -30.52
N GLY A 113 -9.11 2.09 -31.82
CA GLY A 113 -8.57 0.94 -32.56
C GLY A 113 -7.03 0.82 -32.58
N ASP A 114 -6.31 1.84 -32.12
CA ASP A 114 -4.84 1.88 -32.11
C ASP A 114 -4.35 1.81 -30.67
N TRP A 115 -3.64 0.74 -30.31
CA TRP A 115 -3.22 0.51 -28.93
C TRP A 115 -2.16 1.52 -28.48
N HIS A 116 -1.26 1.97 -29.36
CA HIS A 116 -0.23 2.96 -29.01
C HIS A 116 -0.88 4.30 -28.65
N HIS A 117 -1.85 4.75 -29.45
CA HIS A 117 -2.59 5.97 -29.16
C HIS A 117 -3.48 5.82 -27.93
N THR A 118 -4.16 4.68 -27.81
CA THR A 118 -5.04 4.40 -26.67
C THR A 118 -4.25 4.42 -25.36
N GLU A 119 -3.07 3.81 -25.32
CA GLU A 119 -2.18 3.85 -24.15
C GLU A 119 -1.76 5.28 -23.82
N ALA A 120 -1.35 6.07 -24.81
CA ALA A 120 -0.90 7.45 -24.59
C ALA A 120 -2.01 8.33 -24.03
N VAL A 121 -3.25 8.14 -24.50
CA VAL A 121 -4.43 8.82 -23.97
C VAL A 121 -4.71 8.39 -22.53
N LEU A 122 -4.65 7.09 -22.21
CA LEU A 122 -4.85 6.59 -20.84
C LEU A 122 -3.77 7.08 -19.88
N PHE A 123 -2.51 7.14 -20.31
CA PHE A 123 -1.43 7.77 -19.57
C PHE A 123 -1.73 9.24 -19.29
N SER A 124 -2.15 9.98 -20.32
CA SER A 124 -2.46 11.40 -20.18
C SER A 124 -3.64 11.63 -19.23
N MET A 125 -4.66 10.78 -19.28
CA MET A 125 -5.77 10.79 -18.32
C MET A 125 -5.28 10.54 -16.89
N HIS A 126 -4.35 9.59 -16.71
CA HIS A 126 -3.78 9.32 -15.39
C HIS A 126 -2.98 10.51 -14.85
N CYS A 127 -2.13 11.16 -15.67
CA CYS A 127 -1.34 12.32 -15.26
C CYS A 127 -2.22 13.47 -14.75
N VAL A 128 -3.29 13.81 -15.47
CA VAL A 128 -4.13 14.97 -15.12
C VAL A 128 -5.09 14.70 -13.96
N ALA A 129 -5.28 13.44 -13.56
CA ALA A 129 -6.30 13.05 -12.58
C ALA A 129 -6.12 13.75 -11.22
N GLY A 130 -4.87 13.86 -10.74
CA GLY A 130 -4.54 14.49 -9.46
C GLY A 130 -4.99 15.95 -9.41
N GLU A 131 -4.72 16.69 -10.49
CA GLU A 131 -5.08 18.11 -10.60
C GLU A 131 -6.59 18.29 -10.68
N ILE A 132 -7.25 17.64 -11.64
CA ILE A 132 -8.67 17.91 -11.91
C ILE A 132 -9.61 17.43 -10.79
N LEU A 133 -9.22 16.39 -10.04
CA LEU A 133 -10.04 15.88 -8.92
C LEU A 133 -10.01 16.78 -7.68
N THR A 134 -9.17 17.82 -7.64
CA THR A 134 -9.12 18.79 -6.54
C THR A 134 -9.95 20.05 -6.82
N LEU A 135 -10.52 20.17 -8.02
CA LEU A 135 -11.29 21.34 -8.43
C LEU A 135 -12.53 21.56 -7.53
N PRO A 136 -12.72 22.77 -6.98
CA PRO A 136 -13.77 23.03 -5.98
C PRO A 136 -15.16 23.22 -6.60
N ALA A 137 -15.23 23.68 -7.85
CA ALA A 137 -16.48 24.04 -8.50
C ALA A 137 -17.38 22.81 -8.75
N VAL A 138 -18.66 22.91 -8.37
CA VAL A 138 -19.64 21.82 -8.53
C VAL A 138 -19.83 21.46 -10.01
N SER A 139 -19.85 22.45 -10.90
CA SER A 139 -19.97 22.23 -12.35
C SER A 139 -18.81 21.40 -12.90
N GLU A 140 -17.58 21.69 -12.49
CA GLU A 140 -16.37 20.93 -12.88
C GLU A 140 -16.43 19.49 -12.35
N ARG A 141 -16.82 19.31 -11.08
CA ARG A 141 -16.95 17.97 -10.49
C ARG A 141 -18.01 17.12 -11.21
N ASN A 142 -19.15 17.72 -11.58
CA ASN A 142 -20.19 17.02 -12.34
C ASN A 142 -19.72 16.66 -13.76
N LEU A 143 -18.99 17.55 -14.43
CA LEU A 143 -18.40 17.29 -15.74
C LEU A 143 -17.41 16.11 -15.67
N ILE A 144 -16.51 16.13 -14.69
CA ILE A 144 -15.54 15.05 -14.47
C ILE A 144 -16.27 13.73 -14.18
N LEU A 145 -17.24 13.72 -13.28
CA LEU A 145 -18.00 12.53 -12.94
C LEU A 145 -18.73 11.94 -14.16
N SER A 146 -19.32 12.80 -15.01
CA SER A 146 -19.96 12.38 -16.26
C SER A 146 -18.94 11.72 -17.20
N ASN A 147 -17.81 12.40 -17.45
CA ASN A 147 -16.77 11.88 -18.33
C ASN A 147 -16.18 10.56 -17.83
N VAL A 148 -15.88 10.45 -16.53
CA VAL A 148 -15.39 9.20 -15.91
C VAL A 148 -16.42 8.09 -16.00
N THR A 149 -17.70 8.40 -15.77
CA THR A 149 -18.78 7.41 -15.88
C THR A 149 -18.88 6.87 -17.30
N THR A 150 -18.81 7.73 -18.32
CA THR A 150 -18.80 7.30 -19.73
C THR A 150 -17.54 6.50 -20.07
N LEU A 151 -16.36 6.99 -19.64
CA LEU A 151 -15.08 6.31 -19.85
C LEU A 151 -15.12 4.87 -19.32
N PHE A 152 -15.59 4.69 -18.09
CA PHE A 152 -15.64 3.39 -17.45
C PHE A 152 -16.71 2.47 -18.05
N THR A 153 -17.93 2.98 -18.26
CA THR A 153 -19.04 2.14 -18.72
C THR A 153 -19.02 1.84 -20.21
N SER A 154 -18.38 2.68 -21.03
CA SER A 154 -18.36 2.50 -22.49
C SER A 154 -17.05 1.91 -23.00
N TYR A 155 -15.92 2.14 -22.31
CA TYR A 155 -14.60 1.73 -22.79
C TYR A 155 -13.91 0.71 -21.88
N VAL A 156 -13.70 1.07 -20.60
CA VAL A 156 -12.84 0.27 -19.71
C VAL A 156 -13.50 -1.03 -19.27
N PHE A 157 -14.63 -0.97 -18.54
CA PHE A 157 -15.25 -2.15 -17.93
C PHE A 157 -15.83 -3.15 -18.93
N PRO A 158 -16.40 -2.74 -20.07
CA PRO A 158 -16.81 -3.69 -21.12
C PRO A 158 -15.64 -4.38 -21.83
N GLY A 159 -14.40 -3.93 -21.62
CA GLY A 159 -13.24 -4.42 -22.37
C GLY A 159 -13.22 -3.99 -23.83
N ALA A 160 -13.74 -2.80 -24.15
CA ALA A 160 -13.78 -2.27 -25.51
C ALA A 160 -12.46 -1.64 -25.97
N LEU A 161 -11.47 -1.53 -25.07
CA LEU A 161 -10.12 -1.09 -25.39
C LEU A 161 -9.32 -2.19 -26.11
N PRO A 162 -8.29 -1.85 -26.91
CA PRO A 162 -7.41 -2.82 -27.54
C PRO A 162 -6.82 -3.81 -26.54
N ALA A 163 -6.80 -5.09 -26.91
CA ALA A 163 -6.27 -6.18 -26.09
C ALA A 163 -4.73 -6.16 -26.08
N HIS A 164 -4.15 -5.19 -25.40
CA HIS A 164 -2.70 -5.02 -25.24
C HIS A 164 -2.35 -4.80 -23.77
N GLU A 165 -1.22 -5.36 -23.31
CA GLU A 165 -0.82 -5.32 -21.90
C GLU A 165 -0.68 -3.87 -21.39
N LEU A 166 0.02 -3.01 -22.14
CA LEU A 166 0.23 -1.61 -21.76
C LEU A 166 -1.09 -0.81 -21.68
N VAL A 167 -2.06 -1.16 -22.52
CA VAL A 167 -3.40 -0.54 -22.50
C VAL A 167 -4.16 -0.97 -21.25
N HIS A 168 -4.15 -2.27 -20.91
CA HIS A 168 -4.75 -2.77 -19.67
C HIS A 168 -4.05 -2.22 -18.41
N ARG A 169 -2.73 -2.05 -18.46
CA ARG A 169 -1.98 -1.40 -17.38
C ARG A 169 -2.40 0.06 -17.21
N GLY A 170 -2.50 0.81 -18.31
CA GLY A 170 -2.98 2.18 -18.34
C GLY A 170 -4.42 2.31 -17.82
N SER A 171 -5.32 1.43 -18.25
CA SER A 171 -6.72 1.45 -17.82
C SER A 171 -6.86 1.19 -16.31
N LEU A 172 -6.09 0.25 -15.75
CA LEU A 172 -6.06 0.00 -14.30
C LEU A 172 -5.55 1.22 -13.51
N ARG A 173 -4.51 1.90 -14.00
CA ARG A 173 -4.00 3.16 -13.41
C ARG A 173 -5.02 4.29 -13.47
N VAL A 174 -5.81 4.37 -14.54
CA VAL A 174 -6.92 5.32 -14.65
C VAL A 174 -8.03 4.96 -13.66
N VAL A 175 -8.41 3.68 -13.53
CA VAL A 175 -9.40 3.24 -12.54
C VAL A 175 -8.97 3.58 -11.11
N GLU A 176 -7.70 3.34 -10.77
CA GLU A 176 -7.11 3.72 -9.49
C GLU A 176 -7.19 5.24 -9.26
N ALA A 177 -6.74 6.04 -10.23
CA ALA A 177 -6.67 7.49 -10.10
C ALA A 177 -8.04 8.15 -9.92
N TYR A 178 -9.07 7.63 -10.60
CA TYR A 178 -10.43 8.15 -10.54
C TYR A 178 -11.36 7.43 -9.55
N CYS A 179 -10.82 6.64 -8.62
CA CYS A 179 -11.63 5.92 -7.61
C CYS A 179 -12.51 6.84 -6.75
N LYS A 180 -12.16 8.13 -6.60
CA LYS A 180 -13.03 9.13 -5.94
C LYS A 180 -14.39 9.28 -6.63
N CYS A 181 -14.45 9.15 -7.96
CA CYS A 181 -15.69 9.21 -8.72
C CYS A 181 -16.57 7.96 -8.48
N VAL A 182 -15.98 6.81 -8.13
CA VAL A 182 -16.73 5.60 -7.75
C VAL A 182 -17.53 5.84 -6.47
N GLN A 183 -16.99 6.60 -5.51
CA GLN A 183 -17.74 6.99 -4.31
C GLN A 183 -18.96 7.86 -4.64
N GLN A 184 -18.90 8.64 -5.72
CA GLN A 184 -20.00 9.51 -6.17
C GLN A 184 -21.01 8.77 -7.06
N ASN A 185 -20.61 7.66 -7.68
CA ASN A 185 -21.47 6.82 -8.51
C ASN A 185 -21.20 5.34 -8.22
N LEU A 186 -21.91 4.79 -7.23
CA LEU A 186 -21.75 3.41 -6.78
C LEU A 186 -22.13 2.36 -7.82
N SER A 187 -22.83 2.72 -8.90
CA SER A 187 -23.14 1.79 -10.00
C SER A 187 -21.88 1.28 -10.72
N LEU A 188 -20.75 1.97 -10.53
CA LEU A 188 -19.45 1.62 -11.11
C LEU A 188 -18.73 0.50 -10.33
N VAL A 189 -19.17 0.18 -9.11
CA VAL A 189 -18.46 -0.78 -8.23
C VAL A 189 -18.52 -2.19 -8.80
N GLU A 190 -19.70 -2.72 -9.11
CA GLU A 190 -19.84 -4.10 -9.58
C GLU A 190 -19.17 -4.34 -10.94
N PRO A 191 -19.39 -3.49 -11.98
CA PRO A 191 -18.68 -3.64 -13.24
C PRO A 191 -17.17 -3.45 -13.10
N GLY A 192 -16.74 -2.54 -12.22
CA GLY A 192 -15.33 -2.32 -11.92
C GLY A 192 -14.67 -3.54 -11.29
N LEU A 193 -15.30 -4.17 -10.31
CA LEU A 193 -14.80 -5.41 -9.71
C LEU A 193 -14.81 -6.57 -10.72
N GLY A 194 -15.83 -6.65 -11.58
CA GLY A 194 -15.89 -7.63 -12.67
C GLY A 194 -14.71 -7.50 -13.64
N TYR A 195 -14.26 -6.26 -13.92
CA TYR A 195 -13.08 -5.99 -14.75
C TYR A 195 -11.76 -6.27 -14.03
N ILE A 196 -11.64 -5.90 -12.74
CA ILE A 196 -10.36 -5.94 -12.01
C ILE A 196 -10.03 -7.33 -11.47
N LEU A 197 -11.01 -8.08 -10.94
CA LEU A 197 -10.76 -9.36 -10.26
C LEU A 197 -10.03 -10.40 -11.13
N PRO A 198 -10.37 -10.59 -12.42
CA PRO A 198 -9.61 -11.49 -13.29
C PRO A 198 -8.13 -11.07 -13.44
N LYS A 199 -7.87 -9.75 -13.47
CA LYS A 199 -6.54 -9.17 -13.68
C LYS A 199 -5.61 -9.27 -12.48
N LEU A 200 -6.14 -9.58 -11.30
CA LEU A 200 -5.31 -9.84 -10.11
C LEU A 200 -4.38 -11.04 -10.31
N SER A 201 -4.74 -12.00 -11.16
CA SER A 201 -3.92 -13.18 -11.46
C SER A 201 -3.11 -13.06 -12.77
N GLU A 202 -3.18 -11.91 -13.46
CA GLU A 202 -2.48 -11.66 -14.71
C GLU A 202 -1.08 -11.06 -14.41
N GLY A 203 -0.07 -11.91 -14.26
CA GLY A 203 1.37 -11.59 -14.11
C GLY A 203 1.74 -10.11 -13.94
N LYS A 204 2.14 -9.45 -15.04
CA LYS A 204 2.62 -8.04 -15.07
C LYS A 204 1.54 -7.01 -14.70
N LEU A 205 0.25 -7.35 -14.77
CA LEU A 205 -0.88 -6.49 -14.42
C LEU A 205 -1.31 -6.62 -12.95
N SER A 206 -0.96 -7.71 -12.29
CA SER A 206 -1.43 -8.08 -10.94
C SER A 206 -1.29 -6.93 -9.92
N GLN A 207 -0.13 -6.25 -9.90
CA GLN A 207 0.11 -5.15 -8.96
C GLN A 207 -0.74 -3.91 -9.24
N HIS A 208 -0.95 -3.58 -10.52
CA HIS A 208 -1.82 -2.47 -10.91
C HIS A 208 -3.29 -2.81 -10.61
N ALA A 209 -3.68 -4.08 -10.82
CA ALA A 209 -5.01 -4.57 -10.50
C ALA A 209 -5.28 -4.52 -9.00
N ALA A 210 -4.31 -4.89 -8.15
CA ALA A 210 -4.46 -4.83 -6.70
C ALA A 210 -4.64 -3.39 -6.17
N LYS A 211 -3.92 -2.41 -6.75
CA LYS A 211 -4.10 -1.00 -6.40
C LYS A 211 -5.46 -0.45 -6.84
N ALA A 212 -5.88 -0.74 -8.07
CA ALA A 212 -7.20 -0.39 -8.57
C ALA A 212 -8.32 -1.04 -7.73
N PHE A 213 -8.16 -2.32 -7.41
CA PHE A 213 -9.05 -3.07 -6.51
C PHE A 213 -9.15 -2.38 -5.14
N ALA A 214 -8.01 -2.04 -4.54
CA ALA A 214 -7.97 -1.37 -3.24
C ALA A 214 -8.70 -0.02 -3.25
N GLY A 215 -8.51 0.77 -4.32
CA GLY A 215 -9.20 2.03 -4.53
C GLY A 215 -10.72 1.85 -4.67
N VAL A 216 -11.16 0.97 -5.57
CA VAL A 216 -12.58 0.70 -5.82
C VAL A 216 -13.28 0.13 -4.58
N CYS A 217 -12.67 -0.83 -3.88
CA CYS A 217 -13.22 -1.39 -2.65
C CYS A 217 -13.36 -0.34 -1.55
N THR A 218 -12.31 0.43 -1.28
CA THR A 218 -12.34 1.44 -0.21
C THR A 218 -13.36 2.55 -0.50
N LYS A 219 -13.44 3.02 -1.76
CA LYS A 219 -14.36 4.09 -2.16
C LYS A 219 -15.78 3.62 -2.41
N GLY A 220 -15.97 2.35 -2.77
CA GLY A 220 -17.25 1.69 -2.99
C GLY A 220 -17.76 0.87 -1.81
N HIS A 221 -17.22 1.06 -0.61
CA HIS A 221 -17.55 0.25 0.58
C HIS A 221 -19.06 0.20 0.87
N GLU A 222 -19.82 1.27 0.60
CA GLU A 222 -21.28 1.30 0.75
C GLU A 222 -21.98 0.23 -0.09
N CYS A 223 -21.49 -0.04 -1.31
CA CYS A 223 -22.03 -1.11 -2.15
C CYS A 223 -21.61 -2.50 -1.65
N LEU A 224 -20.40 -2.62 -1.09
CA LEU A 224 -19.88 -3.87 -0.52
C LEU A 224 -20.56 -4.27 0.79
N ARG A 225 -21.14 -3.30 1.53
CA ARG A 225 -21.96 -3.55 2.72
C ARG A 225 -23.30 -4.23 2.43
N LYS A 226 -23.73 -4.28 1.17
CA LYS A 226 -24.94 -5.02 0.79
C LYS A 226 -24.72 -6.50 1.08
N GLU A 227 -25.78 -7.16 1.54
CA GLU A 227 -25.75 -8.56 1.95
C GLU A 227 -25.14 -9.47 0.87
N GLY A 228 -24.15 -10.29 1.25
CA GLY A 228 -23.48 -11.25 0.37
C GLY A 228 -22.41 -10.70 -0.58
N MET A 229 -22.36 -9.38 -0.82
CA MET A 229 -21.38 -8.79 -1.75
C MET A 229 -19.95 -8.89 -1.22
N MET A 230 -19.72 -8.52 0.05
CA MET A 230 -18.39 -8.61 0.65
C MET A 230 -17.85 -10.04 0.65
N GLY A 231 -18.66 -11.01 1.08
CA GLY A 231 -18.28 -12.42 1.08
C GLY A 231 -17.91 -12.93 -0.31
N THR A 232 -18.66 -12.56 -1.35
CA THR A 232 -18.35 -12.92 -2.74
C THR A 232 -16.99 -12.38 -3.19
N VAL A 233 -16.66 -11.14 -2.82
CA VAL A 233 -15.37 -10.52 -3.16
C VAL A 233 -14.22 -11.16 -2.37
N ILE A 234 -14.42 -11.44 -1.07
CA ILE A 234 -13.43 -12.17 -0.24
C ILE A 234 -13.14 -13.54 -0.85
N ASP A 235 -14.19 -14.31 -1.18
CA ASP A 235 -14.06 -15.64 -1.76
C ASP A 235 -13.35 -15.58 -3.13
N ALA A 236 -13.65 -14.55 -3.95
CA ALA A 236 -12.99 -14.35 -5.23
C ALA A 236 -11.47 -14.07 -5.10
N VAL A 237 -11.05 -13.28 -4.10
CA VAL A 237 -9.62 -12.99 -3.87
C VAL A 237 -8.91 -14.20 -3.26
N THR A 238 -9.48 -14.80 -2.21
CA THR A 238 -8.84 -15.88 -1.45
C THR A 238 -8.72 -17.19 -2.24
N SER A 239 -9.71 -17.51 -3.09
CA SER A 239 -9.65 -18.67 -4.01
C SER A 239 -8.51 -18.59 -5.03
N ARG A 240 -8.02 -17.38 -5.33
CA ARG A 240 -6.94 -17.12 -6.28
C ARG A 240 -5.57 -16.94 -5.62
N TYR A 241 -5.44 -17.17 -4.31
CA TYR A 241 -4.20 -16.96 -3.56
C TYR A 241 -2.93 -17.51 -4.25
N GLY A 242 -2.97 -18.72 -4.82
CA GLY A 242 -1.80 -19.33 -5.47
C GLY A 242 -1.46 -18.74 -6.86
N ALA A 243 -2.36 -17.96 -7.44
CA ALA A 243 -2.19 -17.32 -8.74
C ALA A 243 -1.88 -15.82 -8.64
N ILE A 244 -2.20 -15.19 -7.51
CA ILE A 244 -1.91 -13.78 -7.24
C ILE A 244 -0.50 -13.69 -6.63
N GLY A 245 0.31 -12.74 -7.11
CA GLY A 245 1.62 -12.47 -6.52
C GLY A 245 1.53 -12.01 -5.05
N ARG A 246 2.62 -12.14 -4.29
CA ARG A 246 2.62 -11.85 -2.84
C ARG A 246 2.21 -10.41 -2.50
N GLU A 247 2.87 -9.41 -3.11
CA GLU A 247 2.55 -7.99 -2.88
C GLU A 247 1.11 -7.61 -3.32
N PRO A 248 0.63 -8.01 -4.51
CA PRO A 248 -0.77 -7.80 -4.91
C PRO A 248 -1.78 -8.43 -3.96
N MET A 249 -1.49 -9.65 -3.47
CA MET A 249 -2.36 -10.36 -2.53
C MET A 249 -2.43 -9.63 -1.18
N GLU A 250 -1.28 -9.20 -0.65
CA GLU A 250 -1.22 -8.42 0.58
C GLU A 250 -2.02 -7.10 0.45
N THR A 251 -1.83 -6.38 -0.65
CA THR A 251 -2.54 -5.12 -0.95
C THR A 251 -4.06 -5.35 -1.00
N SER A 252 -4.49 -6.45 -1.64
CA SER A 252 -5.90 -6.82 -1.76
C SER A 252 -6.51 -7.18 -0.40
N VAL A 253 -5.81 -7.96 0.42
CA VAL A 253 -6.25 -8.33 1.77
C VAL A 253 -6.34 -7.11 2.68
N GLN A 254 -5.37 -6.19 2.63
CA GLN A 254 -5.41 -4.93 3.38
C GLN A 254 -6.61 -4.06 2.99
N ALA A 255 -6.93 -4.00 1.69
CA ALA A 255 -8.09 -3.26 1.21
C ALA A 255 -9.40 -3.84 1.74
N LEU A 256 -9.53 -5.17 1.74
CA LEU A 256 -10.69 -5.85 2.31
C LEU A 256 -10.81 -5.55 3.82
N GLY A 257 -9.72 -5.66 4.58
CA GLY A 257 -9.69 -5.28 6.00
C GLY A 257 -10.14 -3.83 6.25
N ARG A 258 -9.72 -2.89 5.39
CA ARG A 258 -10.15 -1.49 5.47
C ARG A 258 -11.64 -1.31 5.17
N VAL A 259 -12.20 -2.08 4.23
CA VAL A 259 -13.65 -2.05 3.95
C VAL A 259 -14.44 -2.59 5.14
N LEU A 260 -13.93 -3.64 5.80
CA LEU A 260 -14.57 -4.24 6.98
C LEU A 260 -14.73 -3.25 8.14
N SER A 261 -13.84 -2.27 8.31
CA SER A 261 -13.99 -1.25 9.36
C SER A 261 -15.22 -0.35 9.21
N SER A 262 -15.87 -0.38 8.04
CA SER A 262 -17.16 0.30 7.81
C SER A 262 -18.40 -0.51 8.20
N PHE A 263 -18.24 -1.77 8.62
CA PHE A 263 -19.32 -2.69 8.99
C PHE A 263 -19.65 -2.59 10.49
N ASP A 264 -20.84 -3.03 10.85
CA ASP A 264 -21.21 -3.18 12.26
C ASP A 264 -20.45 -4.36 12.89
N PRO A 265 -20.10 -4.32 14.20
CA PRO A 265 -19.20 -5.31 14.81
C PRO A 265 -19.57 -6.80 14.57
N PRO A 266 -20.85 -7.22 14.63
CA PRO A 266 -21.20 -8.62 14.37
C PRO A 266 -20.92 -9.06 12.92
N ALA A 267 -21.26 -8.22 11.94
CA ALA A 267 -21.00 -8.50 10.53
C ALA A 267 -19.50 -8.45 10.22
N MET A 268 -18.79 -7.48 10.83
CA MET A 268 -17.35 -7.37 10.74
C MET A 268 -16.64 -8.64 11.22
N MET A 269 -17.07 -9.22 12.35
CA MET A 269 -16.52 -10.48 12.86
C MET A 269 -16.70 -11.63 11.88
N SER A 270 -17.93 -11.82 11.36
CA SER A 270 -18.22 -12.91 10.43
C SER A 270 -17.42 -12.81 9.12
N GLU A 271 -17.33 -11.62 8.55
CA GLU A 271 -16.58 -11.41 7.30
C GLU A 271 -15.06 -11.43 7.52
N LEU A 272 -14.56 -10.99 8.70
CA LEU A 272 -13.15 -11.12 9.06
C LEU A 272 -12.75 -12.59 9.25
N GLU A 273 -13.62 -13.40 9.86
CA GLU A 273 -13.43 -14.84 9.95
C GLU A 273 -13.39 -15.47 8.55
N ARG A 274 -14.32 -15.11 7.66
CA ARG A 274 -14.30 -15.56 6.25
C ARG A 274 -13.00 -15.18 5.54
N LEU A 275 -12.49 -13.97 5.75
CA LEU A 275 -11.24 -13.50 5.14
C LEU A 275 -10.01 -14.24 5.67
N THR A 276 -9.97 -14.53 6.97
CA THR A 276 -8.79 -15.12 7.63
C THR A 276 -8.77 -16.65 7.59
N ALA A 277 -9.93 -17.31 7.58
CA ALA A 277 -10.04 -18.77 7.65
C ALA A 277 -9.20 -19.52 6.58
N PRO A 278 -9.21 -19.14 5.28
CA PRO A 278 -8.39 -19.83 4.29
C PRO A 278 -6.89 -19.82 4.59
N PHE A 279 -6.39 -18.75 5.22
CA PHE A 279 -4.98 -18.64 5.61
C PHE A 279 -4.68 -19.47 6.86
N VAL A 280 -5.58 -19.46 7.85
CA VAL A 280 -5.47 -20.29 9.06
C VAL A 280 -5.48 -21.78 8.72
N GLU A 281 -6.36 -22.23 7.82
CA GLU A 281 -6.40 -23.63 7.38
C GLU A 281 -5.10 -24.07 6.69
N ARG A 282 -4.50 -23.20 5.87
CA ARG A 282 -3.21 -23.49 5.24
C ARG A 282 -2.06 -23.54 6.25
N LEU A 283 -2.05 -22.63 7.23
CA LEU A 283 -1.07 -22.67 8.32
C LEU A 283 -1.21 -23.95 9.14
N ARG A 284 -2.45 -24.38 9.43
CA ARG A 284 -2.71 -25.65 10.13
C ARG A 284 -2.19 -26.84 9.33
N ALA A 285 -2.49 -26.89 8.03
CA ALA A 285 -1.98 -27.95 7.15
C ALA A 285 -0.43 -27.97 7.09
N ALA A 286 0.21 -26.81 7.05
CA ALA A 286 1.66 -26.70 7.09
C ALA A 286 2.24 -27.18 8.42
N ALA A 287 1.61 -26.80 9.54
CA ALA A 287 2.00 -27.27 10.87
C ALA A 287 1.84 -28.80 10.98
N ASP A 288 0.74 -29.39 10.51
CA ASP A 288 0.49 -30.83 10.62
C ASP A 288 1.34 -31.69 9.68
N GLY A 289 1.65 -31.17 8.48
CA GLY A 289 2.39 -31.88 7.43
C GLY A 289 3.90 -31.99 7.64
N ALA A 290 4.49 -31.12 8.47
CA ALA A 290 5.92 -31.12 8.78
C ALA A 290 6.29 -32.27 9.73
N ARG A 291 6.34 -33.51 9.21
CA ARG A 291 6.81 -34.71 9.93
C ARG A 291 8.28 -35.04 9.67
N THR A 292 8.96 -34.31 8.78
CA THR A 292 10.35 -34.55 8.41
C THR A 292 11.30 -33.58 9.11
N SER A 293 12.49 -34.06 9.48
CA SER A 293 13.57 -33.27 10.11
C SER A 293 14.14 -32.16 9.24
N PHE A 294 13.75 -32.10 7.96
CA PHE A 294 14.12 -31.06 7.01
C PHE A 294 12.86 -30.44 6.41
N VAL A 295 12.74 -29.12 6.52
CA VAL A 295 11.66 -28.30 5.95
C VAL A 295 12.27 -27.47 4.82
N SER A 296 11.61 -27.44 3.65
CA SER A 296 12.13 -26.67 2.52
C SER A 296 11.97 -25.16 2.74
N ALA A 297 12.89 -24.37 2.19
CA ALA A 297 12.81 -22.90 2.24
C ALA A 297 11.50 -22.35 1.63
N ALA A 298 10.93 -23.04 0.64
CA ALA A 298 9.65 -22.68 0.05
C ALA A 298 8.50 -22.78 1.07
N VAL A 299 8.49 -23.81 1.93
CA VAL A 299 7.48 -23.96 2.98
C VAL A 299 7.63 -22.88 4.04
N LEU A 300 8.86 -22.57 4.47
CA LEU A 300 9.12 -21.50 5.44
C LEU A 300 8.65 -20.15 4.92
N SER A 301 9.00 -19.85 3.66
CA SER A 301 8.61 -18.60 2.99
C SER A 301 7.09 -18.48 2.83
N GLU A 302 6.41 -19.59 2.55
CA GLU A 302 4.96 -19.66 2.45
C GLU A 302 4.28 -19.44 3.80
N VAL A 303 4.77 -20.10 4.86
CA VAL A 303 4.27 -19.93 6.23
C VAL A 303 4.44 -18.50 6.71
N ALA A 304 5.63 -17.90 6.51
CA ALA A 304 5.87 -16.50 6.85
C ALA A 304 4.89 -15.57 6.12
N PHE A 305 4.65 -15.81 4.82
CA PHE A 305 3.72 -15.01 4.04
C PHE A 305 2.27 -15.14 4.51
N LEU A 306 1.79 -16.36 4.84
CA LEU A 306 0.45 -16.58 5.40
C LEU A 306 0.25 -15.85 6.73
N VAL A 307 1.26 -15.84 7.62
CA VAL A 307 1.22 -15.06 8.87
C VAL A 307 1.15 -13.55 8.56
N THR A 308 1.94 -13.08 7.60
CA THR A 308 1.88 -11.68 7.13
C THR A 308 0.49 -11.31 6.60
N LEU A 309 -0.17 -12.20 5.85
CA LEU A 309 -1.53 -11.97 5.37
C LEU A 309 -2.56 -11.86 6.49
N LEU A 310 -2.47 -12.69 7.54
CA LEU A 310 -3.31 -12.54 8.72
C LEU A 310 -3.13 -11.16 9.37
N GLY A 311 -1.87 -10.70 9.48
CA GLY A 311 -1.57 -9.36 9.98
C GLY A 311 -2.14 -8.26 9.09
N SER A 312 -2.05 -8.43 7.77
CA SER A 312 -2.60 -7.51 6.78
C SER A 312 -4.12 -7.44 6.79
N ALA A 313 -4.80 -8.56 7.05
CA ALA A 313 -6.26 -8.62 7.15
C ALA A 313 -6.79 -7.79 8.32
N ILE A 314 -6.09 -7.79 9.46
CA ILE A 314 -6.50 -7.06 10.66
C ILE A 314 -5.99 -5.62 10.72
N ARG A 315 -4.97 -5.26 9.92
CA ARG A 315 -4.21 -3.99 10.02
C ARG A 315 -5.07 -2.73 10.05
N PHE A 316 -6.19 -2.73 9.35
CA PHE A 316 -7.07 -1.55 9.18
C PHE A 316 -8.48 -1.80 9.72
N VAL A 317 -8.66 -2.85 10.54
CA VAL A 317 -9.96 -3.22 11.11
C VAL A 317 -10.13 -2.47 12.44
N GLU A 318 -10.66 -1.25 12.32
CA GLU A 318 -10.93 -0.36 13.44
C GLU A 318 -12.45 -0.18 13.62
N PRO A 319 -13.09 -0.92 14.55
CA PRO A 319 -14.50 -0.70 14.85
C PRO A 319 -14.71 0.68 15.48
N ARG A 320 -15.66 1.47 14.94
CA ARG A 320 -15.89 2.85 15.41
C ARG A 320 -16.36 2.92 16.86
N ASP A 321 -17.27 2.03 17.25
CA ASP A 321 -17.78 1.88 18.60
C ASP A 321 -18.03 0.39 18.87
N VAL A 322 -17.26 -0.22 19.78
CA VAL A 322 -17.57 -1.56 20.28
C VAL A 322 -18.48 -1.39 21.50
N PRO A 323 -19.77 -1.80 21.44
CA PRO A 323 -20.68 -1.66 22.57
C PRO A 323 -20.15 -2.39 23.81
N ALA A 324 -20.41 -1.84 24.99
CA ALA A 324 -20.02 -2.46 26.26
C ALA A 324 -20.54 -3.91 26.34
N GLY A 325 -19.62 -4.87 26.54
CA GLY A 325 -19.93 -6.30 26.61
C GLY A 325 -19.79 -7.06 25.28
N GLN A 326 -19.50 -6.39 24.16
CA GLN A 326 -19.12 -7.07 22.91
C GLN A 326 -17.61 -7.20 22.81
N HIS A 327 -17.15 -8.29 22.19
CA HIS A 327 -15.73 -8.53 21.97
C HIS A 327 -15.23 -7.79 20.73
N HIS A 328 -14.02 -7.24 20.81
CA HIS A 328 -13.38 -6.59 19.68
C HIS A 328 -13.13 -7.59 18.53
N PRO A 329 -13.55 -7.31 17.28
CA PRO A 329 -13.44 -8.27 16.17
C PRO A 329 -12.04 -8.80 15.92
N VAL A 330 -11.02 -7.92 15.99
CA VAL A 330 -9.61 -8.33 15.87
C VAL A 330 -9.17 -9.24 17.01
N ALA A 331 -9.58 -8.97 18.26
CA ALA A 331 -9.20 -9.80 19.39
C ALA A 331 -9.79 -11.22 19.26
N VAL A 332 -11.04 -11.34 18.78
CA VAL A 332 -11.66 -12.64 18.51
C VAL A 332 -10.95 -13.37 17.37
N ALA A 333 -10.71 -12.70 16.24
CA ALA A 333 -10.05 -13.32 15.09
C ALA A 333 -8.64 -13.83 15.44
N VAL A 334 -7.85 -13.02 16.16
CA VAL A 334 -6.51 -13.42 16.60
C VAL A 334 -6.58 -14.52 17.65
N GLY A 335 -7.52 -14.44 18.61
CA GLY A 335 -7.72 -15.48 19.61
C GLY A 335 -8.07 -16.83 19.00
N ASN A 336 -8.93 -16.86 17.97
CA ASN A 336 -9.28 -18.08 17.25
C ASN A 336 -8.11 -18.66 16.43
N ALA A 337 -7.27 -17.80 15.85
CA ALA A 337 -6.09 -18.23 15.11
C ALA A 337 -4.90 -18.62 16.02
N TRP A 338 -4.89 -18.17 17.27
CA TRP A 338 -3.75 -18.28 18.19
C TRP A 338 -3.21 -19.70 18.37
N PRO A 339 -4.04 -20.75 18.58
CA PRO A 339 -3.51 -22.11 18.75
C PRO A 339 -2.73 -22.62 17.55
N VAL A 340 -3.12 -22.22 16.33
CA VAL A 340 -2.40 -22.57 15.10
C VAL A 340 -1.09 -21.78 15.00
N LEU A 341 -1.12 -20.49 15.37
CA LEU A 341 0.06 -19.63 15.38
C LEU A 341 1.11 -20.12 16.39
N GLU A 342 0.69 -20.57 17.57
CA GLU A 342 1.58 -21.19 18.57
C GLU A 342 2.23 -22.47 18.04
N ALA A 343 1.46 -23.33 17.37
CA ALA A 343 1.99 -24.54 16.75
C ALA A 343 3.01 -24.22 15.64
N VAL A 344 2.75 -23.18 14.85
CA VAL A 344 3.66 -22.68 13.82
C VAL A 344 4.95 -22.14 14.45
N CYS A 345 4.85 -21.31 15.49
CA CYS A 345 6.02 -20.78 16.20
C CYS A 345 6.85 -21.91 16.84
N GLY A 346 6.20 -22.90 17.45
CA GLY A 346 6.89 -24.04 18.06
C GLY A 346 7.66 -24.91 17.05
N LYS A 347 7.19 -25.00 15.79
CA LYS A 347 7.82 -25.81 14.73
C LYS A 347 8.83 -25.04 13.88
N PHE A 348 8.51 -23.79 13.55
CA PHE A 348 9.24 -23.02 12.55
C PHE A 348 9.81 -21.70 13.08
N GLY A 349 9.56 -21.34 14.35
CA GLY A 349 9.98 -20.06 14.94
C GLY A 349 11.48 -19.85 15.09
N GLY A 350 12.31 -20.84 14.77
CA GLY A 350 13.76 -20.64 14.63
C GLY A 350 14.13 -19.87 13.35
N ASP A 351 13.23 -19.81 12.36
CA ASP A 351 13.45 -19.06 11.14
C ASP A 351 13.19 -17.54 11.36
N PRO A 352 14.12 -16.65 10.96
CA PRO A 352 13.95 -15.21 11.13
C PRO A 352 12.70 -14.64 10.44
N SER A 353 12.39 -15.10 9.23
CA SER A 353 11.26 -14.56 8.46
C SER A 353 9.91 -14.86 9.11
N ILE A 354 9.79 -16.03 9.74
CA ILE A 354 8.59 -16.44 10.48
C ILE A 354 8.50 -15.68 11.79
N THR A 355 9.62 -15.48 12.47
CA THR A 355 9.67 -14.64 13.67
C THR A 355 9.19 -13.23 13.36
N ASP A 356 9.76 -12.59 12.33
CA ASP A 356 9.37 -11.22 11.94
C ASP A 356 7.91 -11.12 11.52
N ALA A 357 7.40 -12.10 10.77
CA ALA A 357 5.99 -12.17 10.41
C ALA A 357 5.09 -12.28 11.66
N MET A 358 5.46 -13.12 12.62
CA MET A 358 4.72 -13.29 13.87
C MET A 358 4.75 -12.02 14.73
N GLN A 359 5.90 -11.39 14.90
CA GLN A 359 6.00 -10.12 15.63
C GLN A 359 5.23 -9.01 14.94
N GLY A 360 5.28 -8.97 13.60
CA GLY A 360 4.50 -8.07 12.78
C GLY A 360 2.98 -8.28 12.91
N LEU A 361 2.50 -9.52 13.11
CA LEU A 361 1.11 -9.83 13.44
C LEU A 361 0.75 -9.34 14.84
N ILE A 362 1.57 -9.63 15.85
CA ILE A 362 1.35 -9.23 17.25
C ILE A 362 1.25 -7.70 17.37
N VAL A 363 2.18 -6.96 16.76
CA VAL A 363 2.16 -5.49 16.73
C VAL A 363 0.86 -4.97 16.14
N LYS A 364 0.40 -5.52 15.02
CA LYS A 364 -0.86 -5.11 14.38
C LYS A 364 -2.06 -5.46 15.26
N ALA A 365 -2.09 -6.64 15.87
CA ALA A 365 -3.16 -7.06 16.78
C ALA A 365 -3.27 -6.11 17.99
N ILE A 366 -2.15 -5.79 18.64
CA ILE A 366 -2.11 -4.88 19.79
C ILE A 366 -2.57 -3.46 19.39
N ARG A 367 -2.06 -2.92 18.27
CA ARG A 367 -2.44 -1.57 17.82
C ARG A 367 -3.93 -1.45 17.48
N GLN A 368 -4.50 -2.50 16.89
CA GLN A 368 -5.88 -2.48 16.41
C GLN A 368 -6.87 -2.78 17.55
N ALA A 369 -6.62 -3.80 18.38
CA ALA A 369 -7.51 -4.14 19.48
C ALA A 369 -7.28 -3.30 20.75
N LYS A 370 -6.13 -2.63 20.90
CA LYS A 370 -5.79 -1.78 22.06
C LYS A 370 -6.09 -2.49 23.38
N ALA A 371 -6.87 -1.88 24.27
CA ALA A 371 -7.23 -2.45 25.57
C ALA A 371 -7.91 -3.84 25.45
N ASP A 372 -8.65 -4.09 24.37
CA ASP A 372 -9.33 -5.37 24.14
C ASP A 372 -8.39 -6.52 23.78
N ALA A 373 -7.10 -6.25 23.49
CA ALA A 373 -6.08 -7.29 23.38
C ALA A 373 -5.58 -7.82 24.74
N SER A 374 -5.99 -7.22 25.86
CA SER A 374 -5.56 -7.61 27.21
C SER A 374 -5.66 -9.13 27.49
N PRO A 375 -6.73 -9.85 27.12
CA PRO A 375 -6.83 -11.30 27.35
C PRO A 375 -5.75 -12.12 26.65
N LEU A 376 -5.18 -11.63 25.55
CA LEU A 376 -4.17 -12.31 24.74
C LEU A 376 -2.74 -11.82 25.05
N LEU A 377 -2.61 -10.68 25.74
CA LEU A 377 -1.34 -9.98 25.94
C LEU A 377 -0.27 -10.89 26.55
N LEU A 378 -0.61 -11.63 27.61
CA LEU A 378 0.37 -12.49 28.29
C LEU A 378 0.92 -13.57 27.36
N ASN A 379 0.05 -14.24 26.59
CA ASN A 379 0.46 -15.27 25.64
C ASN A 379 1.34 -14.68 24.54
N MET A 380 0.96 -13.50 24.01
CA MET A 380 1.76 -12.79 23.00
C MET A 380 3.14 -12.41 23.52
N MET A 381 3.23 -11.89 24.74
CA MET A 381 4.51 -11.49 25.34
C MET A 381 5.39 -12.70 25.68
N GLN A 382 4.82 -13.81 26.17
CA GLN A 382 5.56 -15.05 26.39
C GLN A 382 6.14 -15.62 25.10
N ALA A 383 5.34 -15.63 24.01
CA ALA A 383 5.82 -16.06 22.70
C ALA A 383 6.94 -15.13 22.18
N THR A 384 6.79 -13.82 22.39
CA THR A 384 7.77 -12.79 21.99
C THR A 384 9.10 -12.94 22.72
N THR A 385 9.08 -13.07 24.05
CA THR A 385 10.31 -13.23 24.86
C THR A 385 11.01 -14.55 24.56
N SER A 386 10.25 -15.64 24.37
CA SER A 386 10.79 -16.94 23.97
C SER A 386 11.47 -16.89 22.59
N SER A 387 10.81 -16.23 21.62
CA SER A 387 11.36 -16.02 20.28
C SER A 387 12.64 -15.20 20.33
N PHE A 388 12.64 -14.08 21.07
CA PHE A 388 13.81 -13.22 21.22
C PHE A 388 15.01 -13.96 21.81
N ARG A 389 14.81 -14.81 22.83
CA ARG A 389 15.89 -15.62 23.42
C ARG A 389 16.54 -16.57 22.41
N THR A 390 15.76 -17.05 21.43
CA THR A 390 16.21 -18.04 20.45
C THR A 390 16.82 -17.37 19.21
N THR A 391 16.14 -16.38 18.64
CA THR A 391 16.50 -15.78 17.34
C THR A 391 17.26 -14.48 17.44
N ARG A 392 17.18 -13.79 18.59
CA ARG A 392 17.71 -12.43 18.80
C ARG A 392 17.16 -11.41 17.78
N ALA A 393 15.98 -11.66 17.20
CA ALA A 393 15.38 -10.78 16.21
C ALA A 393 14.94 -9.43 16.82
N ALA A 394 15.33 -8.32 16.18
CA ALA A 394 15.00 -6.96 16.63
C ALA A 394 13.47 -6.71 16.65
N SER A 395 12.72 -7.36 15.77
CA SER A 395 11.25 -7.29 15.70
C SER A 395 10.55 -7.69 17.01
N CYS A 396 11.15 -8.57 17.81
CA CYS A 396 10.62 -8.94 19.12
C CYS A 396 10.66 -7.75 20.10
N LEU A 397 11.74 -6.97 20.09
CA LEU A 397 11.89 -5.79 20.95
C LEU A 397 10.93 -4.67 20.52
N GLU A 398 10.69 -4.52 19.21
CA GLU A 398 9.66 -3.61 18.71
C GLU A 398 8.27 -4.01 19.23
N ALA A 399 7.93 -5.30 19.17
CA ALA A 399 6.65 -5.83 19.66
C ALA A 399 6.45 -5.58 21.15
N VAL A 400 7.49 -5.79 21.97
CA VAL A 400 7.46 -5.42 23.41
C VAL A 400 7.26 -3.91 23.58
N GLY A 401 7.99 -3.09 22.83
CA GLY A 401 7.84 -1.64 22.89
C GLY A 401 6.43 -1.15 22.57
N VAL A 402 5.77 -1.75 21.57
CA VAL A 402 4.36 -1.46 21.24
C VAL A 402 3.41 -1.92 22.34
N ALA A 403 3.65 -3.09 22.93
CA ALA A 403 2.85 -3.57 24.05
C ALA A 403 2.93 -2.63 25.27
N VAL A 404 4.12 -2.10 25.55
CA VAL A 404 4.36 -1.13 26.62
C VAL A 404 3.67 0.21 26.35
N GLU A 405 3.68 0.68 25.11
CA GLU A 405 2.98 1.91 24.72
C GLU A 405 1.46 1.82 24.99
N VAL A 406 0.86 0.66 24.74
CA VAL A 406 -0.59 0.45 24.92
C VAL A 406 -0.97 0.09 26.36
N PHE A 407 -0.16 -0.73 27.05
CA PHE A 407 -0.53 -1.35 28.33
C PHE A 407 0.39 -0.99 29.50
N GLY A 408 1.46 -0.21 29.30
CA GLY A 408 2.42 0.11 30.35
C GLY A 408 1.80 0.81 31.56
N GLN A 409 0.80 1.66 31.32
CA GLN A 409 0.05 2.39 32.36
C GLN A 409 -1.20 1.65 32.86
N ALA A 410 -1.48 0.44 32.34
CA ALA A 410 -2.60 -0.37 32.81
C ALA A 410 -2.35 -0.89 34.24
N GLN A 411 -3.43 -1.30 34.92
CA GLN A 411 -3.32 -1.86 36.27
C GLN A 411 -2.46 -3.14 36.25
N GLY A 412 -1.38 -3.17 37.03
CA GLY A 412 -0.41 -4.27 37.03
C GLY A 412 0.57 -4.27 35.84
N GLY A 413 0.56 -3.21 35.02
CA GLY A 413 1.49 -3.02 33.91
C GLY A 413 2.95 -2.99 34.38
N ALA A 414 3.26 -2.19 35.41
CA ALA A 414 4.61 -2.04 35.94
C ALA A 414 5.26 -3.38 36.35
N SER A 415 4.52 -4.26 37.04
CA SER A 415 5.04 -5.57 37.43
C SER A 415 5.24 -6.50 36.24
N THR A 416 4.28 -6.51 35.31
CA THR A 416 4.31 -7.40 34.14
C THR A 416 5.44 -7.01 33.19
N PHE A 417 5.49 -5.73 32.80
CA PHE A 417 6.47 -5.23 31.87
C PHE A 417 7.85 -5.06 32.50
N GLY A 418 7.96 -4.88 33.82
CA GLY A 418 9.24 -4.94 34.54
C GLY A 418 9.89 -6.33 34.41
N GLY A 419 9.11 -7.40 34.61
CA GLY A 419 9.61 -8.78 34.40
C GLY A 419 10.04 -9.02 32.94
N ILE A 420 9.22 -8.61 31.97
CA ILE A 420 9.54 -8.72 30.54
C ILE A 420 10.81 -7.93 30.20
N PHE A 421 10.98 -6.72 30.76
CA PHE A 421 12.17 -5.90 30.55
C PHE A 421 13.43 -6.62 31.04
N GLY A 422 13.37 -7.25 32.21
CA GLY A 422 14.47 -8.08 32.73
C GLY A 422 14.83 -9.22 31.79
N ASP A 423 13.82 -9.95 31.31
CA ASP A 423 14.00 -11.10 30.41
C ASP A 423 14.65 -10.72 29.08
N VAL A 424 14.14 -9.67 28.42
CA VAL A 424 14.69 -9.22 27.13
C VAL A 424 16.02 -8.50 27.29
N SER A 425 16.24 -7.78 28.39
CA SER A 425 17.54 -7.16 28.66
C SER A 425 18.63 -8.19 28.91
N GLY A 426 18.37 -9.20 29.74
CA GLY A 426 19.34 -10.28 29.96
C GLY A 426 19.72 -10.99 28.65
N ALA A 427 18.72 -11.25 27.81
CA ALA A 427 18.90 -11.81 26.48
C ALA A 427 19.73 -10.91 25.55
N ALA A 428 19.44 -9.60 25.51
CA ALA A 428 20.18 -8.65 24.67
C ALA A 428 21.64 -8.51 25.13
N PHE A 429 21.85 -8.42 26.45
CA PHE A 429 23.19 -8.29 27.03
C PHE A 429 24.05 -9.52 26.75
N GLU A 430 23.50 -10.73 26.88
CA GLU A 430 24.21 -11.97 26.54
C GLU A 430 24.66 -12.00 25.07
N ALA A 431 23.78 -11.60 24.14
CA ALA A 431 24.10 -11.53 22.71
C ALA A 431 25.22 -10.51 22.43
N ILE A 432 25.10 -9.30 23.00
CA ILE A 432 26.08 -8.22 22.78
C ILE A 432 27.42 -8.54 23.45
N GLN A 433 27.43 -9.15 24.64
CA GLN A 433 28.68 -9.52 25.32
C GLN A 433 29.43 -10.64 24.60
N SER A 434 28.72 -11.56 23.95
CA SER A 434 29.34 -12.69 23.25
C SER A 434 29.97 -12.32 21.90
N SER A 435 29.35 -11.39 21.16
CA SER A 435 29.76 -11.05 19.78
C SER A 435 30.30 -9.64 19.60
N GLY A 436 30.21 -8.80 20.63
CA GLY A 436 30.55 -7.38 20.59
C GLY A 436 29.40 -6.49 20.14
N VAL A 437 29.51 -5.19 20.44
CA VAL A 437 28.48 -4.18 20.15
C VAL A 437 28.30 -3.98 18.63
N ASP A 438 29.40 -4.03 17.87
CA ASP A 438 29.37 -3.84 16.40
C ASP A 438 28.63 -4.96 15.64
N ALA A 439 28.43 -6.13 16.25
CA ALA A 439 27.83 -7.29 15.59
C ALA A 439 26.29 -7.25 15.56
N HIS A 440 25.65 -6.37 16.34
CA HIS A 440 24.20 -6.36 16.55
C HIS A 440 23.54 -4.96 16.49
N PRO A 441 23.77 -4.16 15.43
CA PRO A 441 23.28 -2.79 15.36
C PRO A 441 21.74 -2.67 15.38
N GLU A 442 21.03 -3.61 14.74
CA GLU A 442 19.56 -3.62 14.72
C GLU A 442 18.97 -3.93 16.11
N VAL A 443 19.59 -4.87 16.84
CA VAL A 443 19.16 -5.22 18.21
C VAL A 443 19.41 -4.05 19.16
N ILE A 444 20.55 -3.37 19.02
CA ILE A 444 20.86 -2.17 19.81
C ILE A 444 19.83 -1.08 19.56
N THR A 445 19.56 -0.77 18.29
CA THR A 445 18.56 0.23 17.90
C THR A 445 17.19 -0.10 18.51
N ALA A 446 16.71 -1.33 18.29
CA ALA A 446 15.41 -1.75 18.79
C ALA A 446 15.35 -1.84 20.34
N TYR A 447 16.45 -2.19 21.00
CA TYR A 447 16.55 -2.22 22.46
C TYR A 447 16.43 -0.83 23.07
N PHE A 448 17.12 0.16 22.53
CA PHE A 448 17.03 1.53 23.04
C PHE A 448 15.71 2.21 22.66
N ASP A 449 15.17 1.97 21.46
CA ASP A 449 13.81 2.43 21.10
C ASP A 449 12.74 1.84 22.03
N MET A 450 12.84 0.54 22.36
CA MET A 450 11.99 -0.10 23.35
C MET A 450 12.18 0.54 24.73
N SER A 451 13.43 0.73 25.18
CA SER A 451 13.75 1.31 26.50
C SER A 451 13.22 2.74 26.63
N TYR A 452 13.26 3.53 25.56
CA TYR A 452 12.65 4.86 25.50
C TYR A 452 11.12 4.78 25.69
N ARG A 453 10.43 3.84 25.03
CA ARG A 453 8.98 3.63 25.24
C ARG A 453 8.66 3.20 26.68
N TYR A 454 9.53 2.39 27.31
CA TYR A 454 9.41 2.08 28.74
C TYR A 454 9.51 3.33 29.62
N LEU A 455 10.47 4.22 29.36
CA LEU A 455 10.63 5.45 30.13
C LEU A 455 9.40 6.37 30.01
N LEU A 456 8.72 6.38 28.86
CA LEU A 456 7.52 7.19 28.63
C LEU A 456 6.24 6.58 29.21
N PHE A 457 6.04 5.27 29.03
CA PHE A 457 4.74 4.62 29.28
C PHE A 457 4.74 3.62 30.45
N CYS A 458 5.91 3.26 31.00
CA CYS A 458 6.05 2.29 32.09
C CYS A 458 7.25 2.63 32.99
N THR A 459 7.36 3.91 33.40
CA THR A 459 8.48 4.43 34.19
C THR A 459 8.67 3.65 35.50
N ASP A 460 7.57 3.34 36.19
CA ASP A 460 7.56 2.58 37.43
C ASP A 460 8.00 1.11 37.26
N GLY A 461 7.95 0.58 36.03
CA GLY A 461 8.41 -0.76 35.71
C GLY A 461 9.90 -0.85 35.35
N ILE A 462 10.47 0.23 34.77
CA ILE A 462 11.88 0.26 34.31
C ILE A 462 12.84 0.86 35.34
N LEU A 463 12.53 2.00 35.95
CA LEU A 463 13.48 2.71 36.83
C LEU A 463 13.92 1.89 38.05
N PRO A 464 13.03 1.17 38.77
CA PRO A 464 13.47 0.35 39.90
C PRO A 464 14.07 -0.99 39.46
N HIS A 465 14.05 -1.33 38.17
CA HIS A 465 14.46 -2.63 37.69
C HIS A 465 16.01 -2.79 37.70
N PRO A 466 16.57 -3.89 38.22
CA PRO A 466 18.01 -4.10 38.32
C PRO A 466 18.78 -4.05 36.98
N SER A 467 18.11 -4.34 35.87
CA SER A 467 18.71 -4.29 34.53
C SER A 467 18.87 -2.87 33.97
N PHE A 468 18.23 -1.86 34.57
CA PHE A 468 18.28 -0.49 34.04
C PHE A 468 19.67 0.16 34.14
N PRO A 469 20.43 0.05 35.25
CA PRO A 469 21.81 0.49 35.28
C PRO A 469 22.70 -0.16 34.20
N ALA A 470 22.53 -1.47 33.97
CA ALA A 470 23.28 -2.19 32.93
C ALA A 470 22.91 -1.71 31.52
N ALA A 471 21.67 -1.27 31.29
CA ALA A 471 21.27 -0.64 30.04
C ALA A 471 21.98 0.72 29.81
N LEU A 472 22.22 1.49 30.87
CA LEU A 472 23.02 2.73 30.81
C LEU A 472 24.51 2.44 30.57
N ASP A 473 25.06 1.39 31.16
CA ASP A 473 26.44 0.98 30.88
C ASP A 473 26.59 0.55 29.41
N LEU A 474 25.60 -0.19 28.88
CA LEU A 474 25.55 -0.52 27.46
C LEU A 474 25.45 0.73 26.58
N SER A 475 24.66 1.74 26.97
CA SER A 475 24.50 2.97 26.20
C SER A 475 25.83 3.71 26.05
N LEU A 476 26.63 3.78 27.13
CA LEU A 476 27.99 4.32 27.10
C LEU A 476 28.93 3.52 26.20
N ALA A 477 28.81 2.18 26.20
CA ALA A 477 29.59 1.30 25.34
C ALA A 477 29.24 1.44 23.85
N CYS A 478 28.03 1.90 23.52
CA CYS A 478 27.57 2.13 22.15
C CYS A 478 27.98 3.50 21.57
N LEU A 479 28.42 4.47 22.37
CA LEU A 479 28.83 5.80 21.89
C LEU A 479 29.94 5.80 20.80
N PRO A 480 30.89 4.85 20.78
CA PRO A 480 31.90 4.77 19.73
C PRO A 480 31.41 4.16 18.40
N LEU A 481 30.15 3.70 18.32
CA LEU A 481 29.61 3.08 17.10
C LEU A 481 29.67 4.05 15.92
N LYS A 482 30.04 3.53 14.75
CA LYS A 482 30.10 4.30 13.50
C LYS A 482 28.74 4.38 12.80
N GLU A 483 27.85 3.44 13.10
CA GLU A 483 26.54 3.35 12.48
C GLU A 483 25.59 4.40 13.08
N LYS A 484 24.86 5.08 12.20
CA LYS A 484 24.07 6.26 12.53
C LYS A 484 22.79 5.94 13.31
N ASP A 485 22.14 4.85 12.96
CA ASP A 485 20.84 4.48 13.54
C ASP A 485 20.96 3.97 14.98
N PRO A 486 21.86 3.02 15.33
CA PRO A 486 22.04 2.64 16.73
C PRO A 486 22.52 3.80 17.60
N LEU A 487 23.42 4.65 17.10
CA LEU A 487 23.89 5.82 17.84
C LEU A 487 22.79 6.88 18.08
N ARG A 488 21.77 6.95 17.22
CA ARG A 488 20.63 7.85 17.41
C ARG A 488 19.61 7.34 18.41
N ALA A 489 19.49 6.02 18.54
CA ALA A 489 18.56 5.38 19.46
C ALA A 489 19.08 5.40 20.90
N VAL A 490 20.39 5.21 21.07
CA VAL A 490 21.16 5.38 22.33
C VAL A 490 21.02 6.80 22.87
#